data_AF-A0AA35V4M6-F1
#
_entry.id   AF-A0AA35V4M6-F1
#
_cell.length_a   1.000
_cell.length_b   1.000
_cell.length_c   1.000
_cell.angle_alpha   90.00
_cell.angle_beta   90.00
_cell.angle_gamma   90.00
#
_symmetry.space_group_name_H-M   'P 1'
#
loop_
_entity.id
_entity.type
_entity.pdbx_description
1 polymer ?
#
loop_
_entity_poly.entity_id
_entity_poly.type
_entity_poly.pdbx_seq_one_letter_code
_entity_poly.pdbx_strand_id
1 'polypeptide(L)'
;MPENVTVPALIAFGDSILDQGNNNYFPTFIRANFPPYGMNFLGARATGRFTNAKTPTDLIAEKIKVKEYVSAYLNPFIQDQDMITGVSFASGATGLDPLTSRINSAIPMMDQLQMFSNYIRKLHVLLGKVETGNILNNSLFLVATGSDDFVDNYFTYPIRKVQYDIPSYCNYLISKASTFVKELHKLGARRVVVFSLPAIGCMPTSRTLSGGKYRSCASIYNKAAKFFNKKLSSELYSLRFRNPPVKVVFADIYTPMLDIIKNPQSYGFEIVDRGCCGTGEVEFSPHRKSIQDHC
;
A
#
# COMPACT_ATOMS: atom_id res chain seq x y z
N MET A 1 -2.57 -21.33 0.84
CA MET A 1 -3.32 -21.60 2.08
C MET A 1 -3.42 -23.10 2.25
N PRO A 2 -3.37 -23.66 3.46
CA PRO A 2 -3.72 -25.06 3.68
C PRO A 2 -5.14 -25.33 3.15
N GLU A 3 -5.40 -26.53 2.64
CA GLU A 3 -6.64 -26.88 1.91
C GLU A 3 -7.93 -26.68 2.73
N ASN A 4 -7.83 -26.60 4.07
CA ASN A 4 -8.96 -26.43 4.98
C ASN A 4 -9.11 -25.01 5.58
N VAL A 5 -8.45 -24.00 5.02
CA VAL A 5 -8.53 -22.61 5.52
C VAL A 5 -9.34 -21.74 4.56
N THR A 6 -10.58 -21.45 4.94
CA THR A 6 -11.42 -20.45 4.26
C THR A 6 -11.06 -19.04 4.72
N VAL A 7 -11.05 -18.09 3.80
CA VAL A 7 -10.92 -16.65 4.08
C VAL A 7 -12.21 -15.98 3.61
N PRO A 8 -13.03 -15.42 4.51
CA PRO A 8 -14.31 -14.84 4.14
C PRO A 8 -14.19 -13.43 3.55
N ALA A 9 -13.16 -12.66 3.96
CA ALA A 9 -12.92 -11.32 3.43
C ALA A 9 -11.43 -10.99 3.32
N LEU A 10 -11.14 -10.03 2.44
CA LEU A 10 -9.83 -9.38 2.35
C LEU A 10 -10.00 -7.88 2.59
N ILE A 11 -9.27 -7.37 3.59
CA ILE A 11 -9.38 -5.99 4.03
C ILE A 11 -7.99 -5.33 3.92
N ALA A 12 -7.89 -4.19 3.24
CA ALA A 12 -6.60 -3.57 2.94
C ALA A 12 -6.46 -2.16 3.53
N PHE A 13 -5.24 -1.80 3.92
CA PHE A 13 -4.85 -0.52 4.50
C PHE A 13 -3.50 -0.08 3.93
N GLY A 14 -3.24 1.22 3.91
CA GLY A 14 -1.96 1.72 3.47
C GLY A 14 -2.05 2.76 2.36
N ASP A 15 -1.06 2.72 1.48
CA ASP A 15 -0.80 3.69 0.43
C ASP A 15 -1.33 3.24 -0.95
N SER A 16 -0.79 3.86 -2.00
CA SER A 16 -1.16 3.64 -3.40
C SER A 16 -1.02 2.18 -3.85
N ILE A 17 -0.17 1.37 -3.20
CA ILE A 17 0.02 -0.06 -3.52
C ILE A 17 -1.28 -0.84 -3.33
N LEU A 18 -2.12 -0.46 -2.36
CA LEU A 18 -3.33 -1.19 -2.00
C LEU A 18 -4.62 -0.37 -2.21
N ASP A 19 -4.52 0.86 -2.71
CA ASP A 19 -5.65 1.75 -2.96
C ASP A 19 -6.50 1.26 -4.15
N GLN A 20 -7.81 1.19 -3.92
CA GLN A 20 -8.81 0.77 -4.90
C GLN A 20 -9.63 1.94 -5.46
N GLY A 21 -9.17 3.18 -5.23
CA GLY A 21 -9.80 4.42 -5.68
C GLY A 21 -10.42 5.25 -4.57
N ASN A 22 -10.04 5.07 -3.30
CA ASN A 22 -10.53 5.91 -2.20
C ASN A 22 -10.23 7.39 -2.46
N ASN A 23 -9.08 7.69 -3.06
CA ASN A 23 -8.66 9.04 -3.43
C ASN A 23 -9.58 9.78 -4.41
N ASN A 24 -10.53 9.09 -5.03
CA ASN A 24 -11.54 9.73 -5.89
C ASN A 24 -12.67 10.40 -5.10
N TYR A 25 -12.83 10.08 -3.81
CA TYR A 25 -14.03 10.39 -3.05
C TYR A 25 -13.80 11.41 -1.92
N PHE A 26 -12.65 12.07 -1.91
CA PHE A 26 -12.36 13.19 -1.01
C PHE A 26 -11.48 14.25 -1.70
N PRO A 27 -11.41 15.49 -1.15
CA PRO A 27 -10.56 16.55 -1.71
C PRO A 27 -9.06 16.20 -1.57
N THR A 28 -8.41 15.88 -2.70
CA THR A 28 -6.97 15.62 -2.80
C THR A 28 -6.50 15.80 -4.24
N PHE A 29 -5.23 16.12 -4.43
CA PHE A 29 -4.58 16.15 -5.75
C PHE A 29 -4.02 14.77 -6.15
N ILE A 30 -3.86 13.86 -5.19
CA ILE A 30 -3.28 12.54 -5.41
C ILE A 30 -4.35 11.60 -5.94
N ARG A 31 -4.49 11.49 -7.26
CA ARG A 31 -5.50 10.63 -7.91
C ARG A 31 -4.92 9.82 -9.06
N ALA A 32 -5.54 8.68 -9.32
CA ALA A 32 -5.22 7.80 -10.45
C ALA A 32 -6.49 7.51 -11.30
N ASN A 33 -7.33 8.53 -11.49
CA ASN A 33 -8.59 8.46 -12.24
C ASN A 33 -8.45 9.05 -13.66
N PHE A 34 -7.27 8.95 -14.24
CA PHE A 34 -6.95 9.41 -15.59
C PHE A 34 -5.99 8.43 -16.28
N PRO A 35 -5.95 8.37 -17.63
CA PRO A 35 -5.00 7.52 -18.36
C PRO A 35 -3.53 7.85 -18.03
N PRO A 36 -2.61 6.87 -18.00
CA PRO A 36 -2.79 5.46 -18.43
C PRO A 36 -3.35 4.54 -17.34
N TYR A 37 -3.74 5.06 -16.17
CA TYR A 37 -4.32 4.22 -15.13
C TYR A 37 -5.59 3.52 -15.63
N GLY A 38 -5.73 2.25 -15.28
CA GLY A 38 -6.82 1.38 -15.71
C GLY A 38 -6.91 1.05 -17.21
N MET A 39 -5.90 1.34 -18.06
CA MET A 39 -6.03 1.03 -19.50
C MET A 39 -6.22 -0.46 -19.79
N ASN A 40 -5.66 -1.33 -18.94
CA ASN A 40 -5.78 -2.79 -19.00
C ASN A 40 -6.79 -3.31 -17.96
N PHE A 41 -7.70 -2.44 -17.48
CA PHE A 41 -8.64 -2.75 -16.42
C PHE A 41 -10.08 -2.43 -16.82
N LEU A 42 -11.00 -3.39 -16.62
CA LEU A 42 -12.46 -3.25 -16.74
C LEU A 42 -12.94 -2.18 -17.76
N GLY A 43 -12.83 -2.51 -19.05
CA GLY A 43 -13.25 -1.59 -20.12
C GLY A 43 -12.33 -0.39 -20.31
N ALA A 44 -11.04 -0.55 -20.00
CA ALA A 44 -10.01 0.50 -20.10
C ALA A 44 -10.32 1.75 -19.27
N ARG A 45 -10.89 1.56 -18.07
CA ARG A 45 -11.36 2.65 -17.20
C ARG A 45 -10.44 2.89 -16.01
N ALA A 46 -9.99 4.13 -15.88
CA ALA A 46 -9.28 4.60 -14.69
C ALA A 46 -10.20 4.62 -13.46
N THR A 47 -10.06 3.65 -12.56
CA THR A 47 -10.91 3.51 -11.36
C THR A 47 -10.33 4.19 -10.11
N GLY A 48 -9.15 4.82 -10.21
CA GLY A 48 -8.41 5.34 -9.04
C GLY A 48 -7.38 4.36 -8.46
N ARG A 49 -7.21 3.18 -9.07
CA ARG A 49 -6.07 2.27 -8.80
C ARG A 49 -4.80 2.88 -9.40
N PHE A 50 -3.71 2.93 -8.63
CA PHE A 50 -2.41 3.46 -9.06
C PHE A 50 -1.64 2.46 -9.94
N THR A 51 -2.32 1.87 -10.92
CA THR A 51 -1.79 0.91 -11.89
C THR A 51 -2.67 0.93 -13.14
N ASN A 52 -2.18 0.35 -14.24
CA ASN A 52 -2.97 0.16 -15.45
C ASN A 52 -3.92 -1.05 -15.37
N ALA A 53 -3.80 -1.90 -14.34
CA ALA A 53 -4.54 -3.16 -14.20
C ALA A 53 -5.02 -3.44 -12.75
N LYS A 54 -5.09 -4.72 -12.35
CA LYS A 54 -5.38 -5.17 -10.98
C LYS A 54 -4.26 -4.76 -10.02
N THR A 55 -4.62 -4.30 -8.82
CA THR A 55 -3.65 -4.05 -7.73
C THR A 55 -3.27 -5.36 -7.03
N PRO A 56 -2.19 -5.40 -6.22
CA PRO A 56 -1.92 -6.52 -5.32
C PRO A 56 -3.13 -6.94 -4.46
N THR A 57 -3.95 -5.98 -4.03
CA THR A 57 -5.19 -6.25 -3.28
C THR A 57 -6.16 -7.11 -4.10
N ASP A 58 -6.39 -6.77 -5.38
CA ASP A 58 -7.25 -7.56 -6.28
C ASP A 58 -6.64 -8.94 -6.55
N LEU A 59 -5.35 -8.99 -6.93
CA LEU A 59 -4.67 -10.23 -7.29
C LEU A 59 -4.66 -11.24 -6.13
N ILE A 60 -4.45 -10.77 -4.89
CA ILE A 60 -4.48 -11.63 -3.72
C ILE A 60 -5.91 -12.09 -3.41
N ALA A 61 -6.90 -11.19 -3.47
CA ALA A 61 -8.30 -11.53 -3.21
C ALA A 61 -8.81 -12.60 -4.19
N GLU A 62 -8.46 -12.47 -5.47
CA GLU A 62 -8.79 -13.43 -6.51
C GLU A 62 -8.08 -14.76 -6.27
N LYS A 63 -6.77 -14.73 -5.98
CA LYS A 63 -5.97 -15.95 -5.75
C LYS A 63 -6.48 -16.77 -4.56
N ILE A 64 -6.99 -16.11 -3.52
CA ILE A 64 -7.59 -16.77 -2.35
C ILE A 64 -9.11 -16.98 -2.47
N LYS A 65 -9.68 -16.69 -3.66
CA LYS A 65 -11.09 -16.91 -4.01
C LYS A 65 -12.10 -16.16 -3.14
N VAL A 66 -11.75 -14.97 -2.68
CA VAL A 66 -12.69 -14.08 -1.95
C VAL A 66 -13.57 -13.31 -2.93
N LYS A 67 -12.96 -12.65 -3.92
CA LYS A 67 -13.61 -11.91 -5.00
C LYS A 67 -12.59 -11.54 -6.07
N GLU A 68 -13.07 -11.18 -7.26
CA GLU A 68 -12.20 -10.76 -8.36
C GLU A 68 -11.70 -9.30 -8.22
N TYR A 69 -12.56 -8.41 -7.71
CA TYR A 69 -12.25 -6.98 -7.59
C TYR A 69 -12.63 -6.47 -6.20
N VAL A 70 -11.69 -5.85 -5.50
CA VAL A 70 -11.94 -5.26 -4.18
C VAL A 70 -12.40 -3.81 -4.32
N SER A 71 -13.49 -3.47 -3.63
CA SER A 71 -14.06 -2.12 -3.64
C SER A 71 -13.30 -1.17 -2.69
N ALA A 72 -13.20 0.10 -3.09
CA ALA A 72 -12.80 1.18 -2.21
C ALA A 72 -13.91 1.45 -1.18
N TYR A 73 -13.57 1.57 0.10
CA TYR A 73 -14.55 1.82 1.16
C TYR A 73 -15.33 3.13 0.98
N LEU A 74 -14.70 4.16 0.41
CA LEU A 74 -15.35 5.45 0.16
C LEU A 74 -16.21 5.48 -1.11
N ASN A 75 -16.29 4.39 -1.88
CA ASN A 75 -17.17 4.34 -3.04
C ASN A 75 -18.65 4.47 -2.60
N PRO A 76 -19.39 5.50 -3.04
CA PRO A 76 -20.78 5.70 -2.64
C PRO A 76 -21.72 4.62 -3.19
N PHE A 77 -21.28 3.84 -4.17
CA PHE A 77 -22.03 2.74 -4.78
C PHE A 77 -21.60 1.37 -4.26
N ILE A 78 -20.90 1.31 -3.12
CA ILE A 78 -20.49 0.05 -2.51
C ILE A 78 -21.70 -0.78 -2.08
N GLN A 79 -21.68 -2.08 -2.39
CA GLN A 79 -22.77 -3.00 -2.04
C GLN A 79 -22.52 -3.68 -0.69
N ASP A 80 -23.58 -4.18 -0.06
CA ASP A 80 -23.45 -4.95 1.19
C ASP A 80 -22.55 -6.17 1.01
N GLN A 81 -22.66 -6.87 -0.12
CA GLN A 81 -21.80 -8.02 -0.42
C GLN A 81 -20.32 -7.61 -0.50
N ASP A 82 -20.01 -6.43 -1.03
CA ASP A 82 -18.63 -5.91 -1.04
C ASP A 82 -18.11 -5.71 0.37
N MET A 83 -18.95 -5.12 1.23
CA MET A 83 -18.64 -4.93 2.64
C MET A 83 -18.42 -6.27 3.34
N ILE A 84 -19.27 -7.28 3.12
CA ILE A 84 -19.15 -8.60 3.76
C ILE A 84 -17.85 -9.30 3.37
N THR A 85 -17.46 -9.21 2.10
CA THR A 85 -16.27 -9.88 1.55
C THR A 85 -15.01 -9.00 1.55
N GLY A 86 -15.10 -7.80 2.13
CA GLY A 86 -13.95 -6.93 2.41
C GLY A 86 -13.68 -5.86 1.35
N VAL A 87 -13.02 -4.80 1.83
CA VAL A 87 -12.82 -3.52 1.14
C VAL A 87 -11.41 -2.99 1.38
N SER A 88 -10.97 -2.02 0.59
CA SER A 88 -9.74 -1.27 0.86
C SER A 88 -10.04 0.07 1.52
N PHE A 89 -9.31 0.38 2.59
CA PHE A 89 -9.21 1.69 3.24
C PHE A 89 -7.96 2.46 2.83
N ALA A 90 -7.08 1.83 2.02
CA ALA A 90 -5.82 2.44 1.61
C ALA A 90 -6.05 3.72 0.80
N SER A 91 -5.12 4.66 0.90
CA SER A 91 -5.19 5.98 0.29
C SER A 91 -3.80 6.35 -0.23
N GLY A 92 -3.71 6.63 -1.54
CA GLY A 92 -2.46 7.04 -2.18
C GLY A 92 -1.77 8.20 -1.43
N ALA A 93 -0.44 8.13 -1.36
CA ALA A 93 0.45 9.10 -0.70
C ALA A 93 0.29 9.23 0.83
N THR A 94 -0.27 8.21 1.49
CA THR A 94 -0.25 8.13 2.95
C THR A 94 1.03 7.51 3.49
N GLY A 95 1.38 7.84 4.72
CA GLY A 95 2.54 7.27 5.41
C GLY A 95 2.25 6.89 6.87
N LEU A 96 3.21 6.23 7.50
CA LEU A 96 3.19 5.95 8.93
C LEU A 96 3.40 7.23 9.76
N ASP A 97 4.12 8.21 9.20
CA ASP A 97 4.26 9.55 9.74
C ASP A 97 3.02 10.39 9.39
N PRO A 98 2.27 10.90 10.38
CA PRO A 98 1.11 11.77 10.11
C PRO A 98 1.46 13.03 9.31
N LEU A 99 2.72 13.46 9.29
CA LEU A 99 3.17 14.56 8.46
C LEU A 99 3.03 14.24 6.97
N THR A 100 3.27 13.00 6.55
CA THR A 100 3.20 12.57 5.14
C THR A 100 1.82 12.82 4.59
N SER A 101 0.80 12.27 5.27
CA SER A 101 -0.59 12.43 4.86
C SER A 101 -1.05 13.89 4.91
N ARG A 102 -0.50 14.70 5.83
CA ARG A 102 -0.80 16.14 5.90
C ARG A 102 -0.27 16.90 4.69
N ILE A 103 0.98 16.67 4.30
CA ILE A 103 1.60 17.35 3.15
C ILE A 103 0.89 16.94 1.86
N ASN A 104 0.58 15.65 1.73
CA ASN A 104 -0.02 15.10 0.52
C ASN A 104 -1.55 15.24 0.46
N SER A 105 -2.20 15.76 1.52
CA SER A 105 -3.66 15.73 1.66
C SER A 105 -4.22 14.32 1.40
N ALA A 106 -3.62 13.30 2.01
CA ALA A 106 -4.02 11.90 1.94
C ALA A 106 -4.72 11.46 3.24
N ILE A 107 -5.42 10.32 3.22
CA ILE A 107 -6.07 9.79 4.45
C ILE A 107 -4.99 9.19 5.36
N PRO A 108 -4.76 9.72 6.58
CA PRO A 108 -3.78 9.19 7.52
C PRO A 108 -4.07 7.73 7.92
N MET A 109 -3.02 6.96 8.21
CA MET A 109 -3.17 5.55 8.64
C MET A 109 -4.13 5.38 9.82
N MET A 110 -4.10 6.25 10.83
CA MET A 110 -5.02 6.17 11.97
C MET A 110 -6.48 6.48 11.58
N ASP A 111 -6.69 7.32 10.57
CA ASP A 111 -8.04 7.62 10.07
C ASP A 111 -8.58 6.42 9.26
N GLN A 112 -7.72 5.68 8.56
CA GLN A 112 -8.09 4.39 7.96
C GLN A 112 -8.56 3.37 9.01
N LEU A 113 -7.96 3.35 10.22
CA LEU A 113 -8.45 2.54 11.35
C LEU A 113 -9.81 3.02 11.87
N GLN A 114 -10.04 4.32 11.89
CA GLN A 114 -11.32 4.89 12.27
C GLN A 114 -12.41 4.53 11.25
N MET A 115 -12.09 4.59 9.96
CA MET A 115 -12.96 4.11 8.87
C MET A 115 -13.27 2.62 9.03
N PHE A 116 -12.27 1.81 9.37
CA PHE A 116 -12.45 0.40 9.65
C PHE A 116 -13.33 0.14 10.88
N SER A 117 -13.18 0.92 11.95
CA SER A 117 -14.08 0.84 13.11
C SER A 117 -15.53 1.15 12.74
N ASN A 118 -15.77 2.10 11.82
CA ASN A 118 -17.09 2.38 11.28
C ASN A 118 -17.61 1.27 10.37
N TYR A 119 -16.73 0.67 9.56
CA TYR A 119 -17.04 -0.52 8.76
C TYR A 119 -17.49 -1.70 9.64
N ILE A 120 -16.82 -1.96 10.77
CA ILE A 120 -17.22 -3.02 11.71
C ILE A 120 -18.64 -2.75 12.25
N ARG A 121 -18.95 -1.50 12.60
CA ARG A 121 -20.30 -1.13 13.05
C ARG A 121 -21.35 -1.39 11.96
N LYS A 122 -21.05 -1.12 10.69
CA LYS A 122 -21.94 -1.45 9.57
C LYS A 122 -22.12 -2.96 9.43
N LEU A 123 -21.05 -3.75 9.52
CA LEU A 123 -21.16 -5.21 9.51
C LEU A 123 -21.99 -5.76 10.67
N HIS A 124 -21.87 -5.18 11.87
CA HIS A 124 -22.73 -5.56 12.99
C HIS A 124 -24.22 -5.36 12.71
N VAL A 125 -24.58 -4.30 11.96
CA VAL A 125 -25.97 -4.06 11.56
C VAL A 125 -26.41 -5.07 10.51
N LEU A 126 -25.55 -5.40 9.54
CA LEU A 126 -25.87 -6.31 8.43
C LEU A 126 -25.95 -7.78 8.86
N LEU A 127 -25.07 -8.23 9.74
CA LEU A 127 -24.85 -9.65 10.03
C LEU A 127 -24.96 -10.01 11.53
N GLY A 128 -25.01 -9.02 12.41
CA GLY A 128 -24.87 -9.22 13.84
C GLY A 128 -23.41 -9.37 14.31
N LYS A 129 -23.22 -9.30 15.64
CA LYS A 129 -21.88 -9.30 16.28
C LYS A 129 -21.12 -10.61 16.12
N VAL A 130 -21.82 -11.73 16.24
CA VAL A 130 -21.21 -13.07 16.18
C VAL A 130 -20.58 -13.29 14.80
N GLU A 131 -21.36 -13.08 13.73
CA GLU A 131 -20.89 -13.32 12.38
C GLU A 131 -19.84 -12.29 11.93
N THR A 132 -19.98 -11.03 12.34
CA THR A 132 -18.92 -10.04 12.13
C THR A 132 -17.62 -10.47 12.81
N GLY A 133 -17.68 -10.98 14.05
CA GLY A 133 -16.51 -11.53 14.74
C GLY A 133 -15.88 -12.71 13.99
N ASN A 134 -16.70 -13.60 13.42
CA ASN A 134 -16.25 -14.72 12.58
C ASN A 134 -15.51 -14.23 11.32
N ILE A 135 -16.06 -13.23 10.63
CA ILE A 135 -15.42 -12.61 9.46
C ILE A 135 -14.06 -12.03 9.87
N LEU A 136 -14.02 -11.15 10.87
CA LEU A 136 -12.79 -10.47 11.28
C LEU A 136 -11.69 -11.44 11.73
N ASN A 137 -12.04 -12.49 12.47
CA ASN A 137 -11.07 -13.47 12.97
C ASN A 137 -10.49 -14.37 11.87
N ASN A 138 -11.20 -14.54 10.75
CA ASN A 138 -10.81 -15.45 9.67
C ASN A 138 -10.35 -14.74 8.39
N SER A 139 -10.58 -13.43 8.29
CA SER A 139 -10.20 -12.61 7.14
C SER A 139 -8.71 -12.33 7.05
N LEU A 140 -8.26 -11.96 5.86
CA LEU A 140 -6.89 -11.53 5.60
C LEU A 140 -6.81 -10.00 5.59
N PHE A 141 -5.86 -9.45 6.33
CA PHE A 141 -5.62 -8.01 6.43
C PHE A 141 -4.31 -7.66 5.73
N LEU A 142 -4.34 -6.77 4.75
CA LEU A 142 -3.14 -6.30 4.04
C LEU A 142 -2.76 -4.89 4.51
N VAL A 143 -1.46 -4.65 4.69
CA VAL A 143 -0.92 -3.34 5.08
C VAL A 143 0.32 -3.03 4.25
N ALA A 144 0.31 -1.96 3.47
CA ALA A 144 1.49 -1.49 2.72
C ALA A 144 1.62 0.02 2.87
N THR A 145 2.64 0.48 3.59
CA THR A 145 2.86 1.91 3.81
C THR A 145 4.31 2.15 4.23
N GLY A 146 4.73 3.40 4.15
CA GLY A 146 6.04 3.88 4.60
C GLY A 146 6.96 4.32 3.47
N SER A 147 6.62 4.01 2.22
CA SER A 147 7.41 4.45 1.06
C SER A 147 7.40 5.97 0.96
N ASP A 148 6.21 6.56 1.08
CA ASP A 148 5.97 8.00 1.03
C ASP A 148 6.65 8.74 2.20
N ASP A 149 6.78 8.12 3.39
CA ASP A 149 7.52 8.71 4.52
C ASP A 149 8.99 8.98 4.16
N PHE A 150 9.63 8.07 3.41
CA PHE A 150 11.00 8.26 2.96
C PHE A 150 11.09 9.15 1.73
N VAL A 151 10.30 8.86 0.69
CA VAL A 151 10.37 9.56 -0.59
C VAL A 151 9.97 11.01 -0.41
N ASP A 152 8.84 11.29 0.22
CA ASP A 152 8.30 12.65 0.33
C ASP A 152 8.93 13.39 1.50
N ASN A 153 8.81 12.90 2.73
CA ASN A 153 9.16 13.69 3.92
C ASN A 153 10.65 13.66 4.31
N TYR A 154 11.38 12.62 3.91
CA TYR A 154 12.77 12.46 4.33
C TYR A 154 13.73 12.92 3.24
N PHE A 155 13.48 12.56 1.99
CA PHE A 155 14.39 12.85 0.90
C PHE A 155 13.97 14.01 0.01
N THR A 156 12.73 14.06 -0.48
CA THR A 156 12.27 15.10 -1.43
C THR A 156 12.02 16.43 -0.73
N TYR A 157 11.21 16.42 0.33
CA TYR A 157 10.96 17.53 1.24
C TYR A 157 11.68 17.23 2.56
N PRO A 158 12.95 17.61 2.75
CA PRO A 158 13.81 17.12 3.84
C PRO A 158 13.44 17.64 5.25
N ILE A 159 12.16 17.85 5.53
CA ILE A 159 11.59 18.30 6.80
C ILE A 159 11.94 17.30 7.93
N ARG A 160 11.88 15.99 7.66
CA ARG A 160 12.26 14.98 8.67
C ARG A 160 13.75 14.76 8.75
N LYS A 161 14.50 15.02 7.68
CA LYS A 161 15.97 14.91 7.67
C LYS A 161 16.66 15.92 8.60
N VAL A 162 16.04 17.09 8.84
CA VAL A 162 16.56 18.07 9.82
C VAL A 162 16.27 17.69 11.28
N GLN A 163 15.36 16.74 11.52
CA GLN A 163 14.96 16.29 12.85
C GLN A 163 15.51 14.91 13.23
N TYR A 164 15.72 14.06 12.22
CA TYR A 164 16.07 12.66 12.39
C TYR A 164 17.17 12.26 11.41
N ASP A 165 18.17 11.53 11.90
CA ASP A 165 18.97 10.67 11.04
C ASP A 165 18.14 9.45 10.57
N ILE A 166 18.64 8.69 9.58
CA ILE A 166 17.91 7.54 9.03
C ILE A 166 17.59 6.51 10.13
N PRO A 167 18.54 6.11 11.02
CA PRO A 167 18.24 5.16 12.07
C PRO A 167 17.13 5.60 13.04
N SER A 168 17.15 6.85 13.51
CA SER A 168 16.12 7.39 14.41
C SER A 168 14.77 7.54 13.71
N TYR A 169 14.75 7.97 12.45
CA TYR A 169 13.50 8.03 11.68
C TYR A 169 12.89 6.64 11.47
N CYS A 170 13.73 5.64 11.16
CA CYS A 170 13.26 4.25 11.10
C CYS A 170 12.67 3.80 12.44
N ASN A 171 13.30 4.09 13.59
CA ASN A 171 12.74 3.73 14.89
C ASN A 171 11.37 4.40 15.12
N TYR A 172 11.23 5.67 14.74
CA TYR A 172 9.97 6.38 14.81
C TYR A 172 8.88 5.71 13.97
N LEU A 173 9.14 5.44 12.68
CA LEU A 173 8.17 4.78 11.79
C LEU A 173 7.82 3.36 12.24
N ILE A 174 8.80 2.60 12.76
CA ILE A 174 8.56 1.25 13.30
C ILE A 174 7.64 1.29 14.52
N SER A 175 7.76 2.31 15.39
CA SER A 175 6.83 2.49 16.50
C SER A 175 5.39 2.74 16.03
N LYS A 176 5.23 3.49 14.93
CA LYS A 176 3.93 3.76 14.30
C LYS A 176 3.35 2.49 13.65
N ALA A 177 4.15 1.74 12.92
CA ALA A 177 3.73 0.46 12.34
C ALA A 177 3.33 -0.55 13.42
N SER A 178 4.12 -0.68 14.49
CA SER A 178 3.80 -1.53 15.66
C SER A 178 2.47 -1.14 16.30
N THR A 179 2.23 0.17 16.47
CA THR A 179 0.97 0.69 17.01
C THR A 179 -0.20 0.34 16.10
N PHE A 180 -0.07 0.58 14.79
CA PHE A 180 -1.10 0.28 13.82
C PHE A 180 -1.52 -1.20 13.83
N VAL A 181 -0.55 -2.12 13.82
CA VAL A 181 -0.81 -3.57 13.88
C VAL A 181 -1.49 -3.96 15.19
N LYS A 182 -1.09 -3.37 16.32
CA LYS A 182 -1.74 -3.60 17.62
C LYS A 182 -3.20 -3.13 17.63
N GLU A 183 -3.49 -1.96 17.07
CA GLU A 183 -4.85 -1.45 16.98
C GLU A 183 -5.73 -2.29 16.04
N LEU A 184 -5.20 -2.71 14.88
CA LEU A 184 -5.88 -3.69 14.02
C LEU A 184 -6.24 -4.96 14.79
N HIS A 185 -5.31 -5.47 15.58
CA HIS A 185 -5.53 -6.68 16.37
C HIS A 185 -6.62 -6.50 17.44
N LYS A 186 -6.61 -5.35 18.14
CA LYS A 186 -7.66 -4.98 19.10
C LYS A 186 -9.05 -4.92 18.45
N LEU A 187 -9.12 -4.49 17.19
CA LEU A 187 -10.35 -4.45 16.39
C LEU A 187 -10.76 -5.81 15.81
N GLY A 188 -10.06 -6.90 16.13
CA GLY A 188 -10.46 -8.26 15.74
C GLY A 188 -9.62 -8.86 14.61
N ALA A 189 -8.67 -8.13 14.03
CA ALA A 189 -7.80 -8.70 13.01
C ALA A 189 -6.91 -9.81 13.60
N ARG A 190 -6.84 -10.95 12.91
CA ARG A 190 -6.00 -12.09 13.36
C ARG A 190 -4.91 -12.48 12.38
N ARG A 191 -5.14 -12.29 11.06
CA ARG A 191 -4.21 -12.67 9.99
C ARG A 191 -3.79 -11.42 9.23
N VAL A 192 -2.64 -10.84 9.58
CA VAL A 192 -2.16 -9.58 9.02
C VAL A 192 -0.94 -9.84 8.15
N VAL A 193 -0.89 -9.26 6.96
CA VAL A 193 0.26 -9.26 6.06
C VAL A 193 0.72 -7.82 5.92
N VAL A 194 1.93 -7.54 6.34
CA VAL A 194 2.57 -6.22 6.22
C VAL A 194 3.65 -6.32 5.17
N PHE A 195 3.52 -5.51 4.13
CA PHE A 195 4.46 -5.44 3.03
C PHE A 195 5.72 -4.69 3.44
N SER A 196 6.87 -5.15 2.94
CA SER A 196 8.13 -4.41 3.05
C SER A 196 8.08 -3.15 2.18
N LEU A 197 8.98 -2.20 2.43
CA LEU A 197 9.20 -1.13 1.48
C LEU A 197 9.78 -1.69 0.18
N PRO A 198 9.29 -1.24 -0.98
CA PRO A 198 9.88 -1.57 -2.27
C PRO A 198 11.30 -0.97 -2.41
N ALA A 199 11.94 -1.21 -3.55
CA ALA A 199 13.19 -0.56 -3.91
C ALA A 199 12.95 0.94 -4.24
N ILE A 200 12.60 1.74 -3.23
CA ILE A 200 12.18 3.15 -3.37
C ILE A 200 13.24 4.03 -4.05
N GLY A 201 14.52 3.69 -3.96
CA GLY A 201 15.58 4.41 -4.67
C GLY A 201 15.54 4.21 -6.18
N CYS A 202 14.83 3.19 -6.66
CA CYS A 202 14.66 2.88 -8.07
C CYS A 202 13.35 3.42 -8.66
N MET A 203 12.49 4.07 -7.87
CA MET A 203 11.31 4.77 -8.40
C MET A 203 11.73 5.86 -9.40
N PRO A 204 10.92 6.15 -10.43
CA PRO A 204 11.29 7.15 -11.44
C PRO A 204 11.68 8.50 -10.84
N THR A 205 10.87 9.04 -9.92
CA THR A 205 11.18 10.30 -9.23
C THR A 205 12.47 10.22 -8.42
N SER A 206 12.69 9.15 -7.64
CA SER A 206 13.94 8.96 -6.87
C SER A 206 15.19 8.90 -7.75
N ARG A 207 15.09 8.26 -8.93
CA ARG A 207 16.16 8.22 -9.93
C ARG A 207 16.45 9.61 -10.50
N THR A 208 15.40 10.37 -10.79
CA THR A 208 15.50 11.73 -11.33
C THR A 208 16.13 12.68 -10.32
N LEU A 209 15.72 12.61 -9.06
CA LEU A 209 16.19 13.53 -8.01
C LEU A 209 17.55 13.12 -7.40
N SER A 210 17.90 11.84 -7.39
CA SER A 210 19.05 11.34 -6.62
C SER A 210 19.85 10.22 -7.31
N GLY A 211 19.55 9.92 -8.57
CA GLY A 211 20.26 8.94 -9.39
C GLY A 211 21.45 9.48 -10.18
N GLY A 212 21.74 10.78 -10.06
CA GLY A 212 22.79 11.47 -10.81
C GLY A 212 22.51 11.54 -12.31
N LYS A 213 23.55 11.85 -13.10
CA LYS A 213 23.46 12.02 -14.57
C LYS A 213 22.83 10.81 -15.28
N TYR A 214 23.04 9.61 -14.75
CA TYR A 214 22.58 8.36 -15.35
C TYR A 214 21.24 7.87 -14.82
N ARG A 215 20.53 8.64 -13.98
CA ARG A 215 19.24 8.23 -13.36
C ARG A 215 19.29 6.82 -12.76
N SER A 216 20.43 6.47 -12.16
CA SER A 216 20.63 5.20 -11.47
C SER A 216 19.74 5.11 -10.22
N CYS A 217 19.54 3.92 -9.68
CA CYS A 217 18.84 3.82 -8.40
C CYS A 217 19.61 4.58 -7.30
N ALA A 218 18.91 5.42 -6.54
CA ALA A 218 19.49 6.17 -5.42
C ALA A 218 19.92 5.21 -4.30
N SER A 219 21.24 5.04 -4.14
CA SER A 219 21.83 4.09 -3.19
C SER A 219 21.43 4.37 -1.74
N ILE A 220 21.40 5.64 -1.33
CA ILE A 220 21.04 6.01 0.05
C ILE A 220 19.57 5.72 0.38
N TYR A 221 18.67 5.86 -0.61
CA TYR A 221 17.24 5.57 -0.45
C TYR A 221 17.04 4.06 -0.28
N ASN A 222 17.69 3.27 -1.14
CA ASN A 222 17.66 1.81 -1.06
C ASN A 222 18.35 1.26 0.21
N LYS A 223 19.36 1.94 0.75
CA LYS A 223 19.93 1.62 2.07
C LYS A 223 18.94 1.89 3.20
N ALA A 224 18.24 3.03 3.16
CA ALA A 224 17.20 3.36 4.13
C ALA A 224 16.05 2.33 4.11
N ALA A 225 15.55 1.98 2.92
CA ALA A 225 14.50 0.97 2.76
C ALA A 225 14.91 -0.40 3.31
N LYS A 226 16.12 -0.89 2.97
CA LYS A 226 16.63 -2.16 3.53
C LYS A 226 16.77 -2.12 5.05
N PHE A 227 17.24 -1.00 5.59
CA PHE A 227 17.40 -0.83 7.03
C PHE A 227 16.04 -0.83 7.75
N PHE A 228 15.06 -0.09 7.22
CA PHE A 228 13.69 -0.09 7.71
C PHE A 228 13.07 -1.49 7.62
N ASN A 229 13.18 -2.16 6.47
CA ASN A 229 12.63 -3.50 6.24
C ASN A 229 13.18 -4.53 7.24
N LYS A 230 14.48 -4.48 7.53
CA LYS A 230 15.10 -5.34 8.56
C LYS A 230 14.48 -5.09 9.94
N LYS A 231 14.29 -3.82 10.32
CA LYS A 231 13.66 -3.46 11.60
C LYS A 231 12.19 -3.86 11.64
N LEU A 232 11.45 -3.66 10.55
CA LEU A 232 10.05 -4.03 10.44
C LEU A 232 9.86 -5.52 10.59
N SER A 233 10.64 -6.33 9.86
CA SER A 233 10.61 -7.79 10.00
C SER A 233 10.87 -8.23 11.44
N SER A 234 11.82 -7.60 12.14
CA SER A 234 12.13 -7.93 13.54
C SER A 234 10.98 -7.54 14.50
N GLU A 235 10.41 -6.35 14.34
CA GLU A 235 9.29 -5.90 15.17
C GLU A 235 8.05 -6.77 14.95
N LEU A 236 7.70 -7.06 13.70
CA LEU A 236 6.57 -7.94 13.39
C LEU A 236 6.80 -9.37 13.91
N TYR A 237 8.03 -9.87 13.86
CA TYR A 237 8.37 -11.14 14.49
C TYR A 237 8.12 -11.08 16.01
N SER A 238 8.56 -10.01 16.70
CA SER A 238 8.29 -9.82 18.13
C SER A 238 6.79 -9.82 18.44
N LEU A 239 5.97 -9.15 17.62
CA LEU A 239 4.52 -9.07 17.83
C LEU A 239 3.80 -10.43 17.75
N ARG A 240 4.38 -11.43 17.07
CA ARG A 240 3.82 -12.79 17.00
C ARG A 240 3.83 -13.51 18.35
N PHE A 241 4.78 -13.19 19.22
CA PHE A 241 5.00 -13.87 20.50
C PHE A 241 4.53 -13.07 21.71
N ARG A 242 3.94 -11.88 21.50
CA ARG A 242 3.29 -11.13 22.59
C ARG A 242 1.93 -11.75 22.93
N ASN A 243 1.38 -11.36 24.08
CA ASN A 243 0.07 -11.81 24.53
C ASN A 243 -0.95 -10.67 24.43
N PRO A 244 -2.04 -10.79 23.66
CA PRO A 244 -2.39 -11.91 22.76
C PRO A 244 -1.54 -11.95 21.48
N PRO A 245 -1.29 -13.14 20.90
CA PRO A 245 -0.47 -13.29 19.71
C PRO A 245 -1.20 -12.82 18.45
N VAL A 246 -0.50 -12.04 17.61
CA VAL A 246 -0.99 -11.62 16.29
C VAL A 246 -0.35 -12.51 15.22
N LYS A 247 -1.14 -13.19 14.37
CA LYS A 247 -0.58 -13.87 13.20
C LYS A 247 -0.25 -12.83 12.13
N VAL A 248 0.91 -12.20 12.29
CA VAL A 248 1.39 -11.17 11.38
C VAL A 248 2.50 -11.71 10.48
N VAL A 249 2.48 -11.42 9.19
CA VAL A 249 3.48 -11.85 8.20
C VAL A 249 4.15 -10.64 7.58
N PHE A 250 5.47 -10.66 7.55
CA PHE A 250 6.25 -9.73 6.75
C PHE A 250 6.32 -10.27 5.33
N ALA A 251 5.81 -9.52 4.35
CA ALA A 251 5.85 -9.87 2.94
C ALA A 251 6.92 -9.04 2.24
N ASP A 252 8.00 -9.69 1.79
CA ASP A 252 9.08 -8.97 1.12
C ASP A 252 8.74 -8.68 -0.35
N ILE A 253 8.53 -7.41 -0.68
CA ILE A 253 8.40 -6.92 -2.06
C ILE A 253 9.65 -6.20 -2.58
N TYR A 254 10.62 -5.92 -1.71
CA TYR A 254 11.88 -5.27 -2.10
C TYR A 254 12.67 -6.14 -3.06
N THR A 255 12.91 -7.39 -2.65
CA THR A 255 13.76 -8.34 -3.38
C THR A 255 13.21 -8.65 -4.77
N PRO A 256 11.95 -9.09 -4.95
CA PRO A 256 11.43 -9.39 -6.28
C PRO A 256 11.39 -8.16 -7.19
N MET A 257 11.04 -6.98 -6.67
CA MET A 257 11.06 -5.75 -7.47
C MET A 257 12.48 -5.41 -7.94
N LEU A 258 13.47 -5.51 -7.05
CA LEU A 258 14.86 -5.24 -7.42
C LEU A 258 15.39 -6.26 -8.43
N ASP A 259 14.94 -7.52 -8.35
CA ASP A 259 15.32 -8.56 -9.30
C ASP A 259 14.76 -8.28 -10.70
N ILE A 260 13.48 -7.87 -10.80
CA ILE A 260 12.89 -7.40 -12.07
C ILE A 260 13.69 -6.25 -12.67
N ILE A 261 14.10 -5.27 -11.86
CA ILE A 261 14.88 -4.11 -12.33
C ILE A 261 16.27 -4.53 -12.84
N LYS A 262 16.88 -5.54 -12.23
CA LYS A 262 18.23 -6.01 -12.61
C LYS A 262 18.22 -7.01 -13.75
N ASN A 263 17.15 -7.79 -13.87
CA ASN A 263 17.01 -8.89 -14.81
C ASN A 263 15.73 -8.74 -15.66
N PRO A 264 15.50 -7.59 -16.31
CA PRO A 264 14.18 -7.26 -16.86
C PRO A 264 13.71 -8.22 -17.96
N GLN A 265 14.63 -8.68 -18.82
CA GLN A 265 14.28 -9.60 -19.91
C GLN A 265 13.75 -10.95 -19.43
N SER A 266 14.23 -11.46 -18.29
CA SER A 266 13.73 -12.71 -17.70
C SER A 266 12.26 -12.62 -17.28
N TYR A 267 11.74 -11.41 -17.13
CA TYR A 267 10.37 -11.10 -16.77
C TYR A 267 9.57 -10.46 -17.92
N GLY A 268 10.15 -10.36 -19.11
CA GLY A 268 9.49 -9.75 -20.28
C GLY A 268 9.43 -8.22 -20.24
N PHE A 269 10.26 -7.56 -19.42
CA PHE A 269 10.37 -6.09 -19.40
C PHE A 269 11.52 -5.59 -20.28
N GLU A 270 11.26 -4.49 -20.99
CA GLU A 270 12.27 -3.77 -21.77
C GLU A 270 12.71 -2.48 -21.06
N ILE A 271 11.77 -1.78 -20.40
CA ILE A 271 11.98 -0.50 -19.74
C ILE A 271 11.73 -0.65 -18.24
N VAL A 272 12.71 -0.26 -17.41
CA VAL A 272 12.64 -0.40 -15.92
C VAL A 272 13.11 0.83 -15.14
N ASP A 273 13.45 1.91 -15.83
CA ASP A 273 13.98 3.14 -15.25
C ASP A 273 13.10 4.37 -15.52
N ARG A 274 11.94 4.17 -16.14
CA ARG A 274 10.92 5.18 -16.43
C ARG A 274 9.53 4.65 -16.14
N GLY A 275 8.64 5.54 -15.73
CA GLY A 275 7.22 5.25 -15.55
C GLY A 275 6.41 5.40 -16.85
N CYS A 276 5.26 4.75 -16.88
CA CYS A 276 4.26 4.92 -17.94
C CYS A 276 3.40 6.18 -17.79
N CYS A 277 3.30 6.68 -16.56
CA CYS A 277 2.53 7.86 -16.21
C CYS A 277 3.42 9.11 -16.10
N GLY A 278 2.78 10.29 -16.18
CA GLY A 278 3.45 11.57 -16.10
C GLY A 278 4.49 11.77 -17.20
N THR A 279 5.67 12.29 -16.82
CA THR A 279 6.77 12.50 -17.77
C THR A 279 7.60 11.24 -18.02
N GLY A 280 7.28 10.15 -17.33
CA GLY A 280 8.09 8.93 -17.20
C GLY A 280 9.32 9.09 -16.31
N GLU A 281 9.76 10.31 -16.03
CA GLU A 281 10.83 10.61 -15.07
C GLU A 281 10.28 11.05 -13.71
N VAL A 282 9.05 11.58 -13.72
CA VAL A 282 8.26 11.93 -12.55
C VAL A 282 6.83 11.43 -12.80
N GLU A 283 6.35 10.57 -11.90
CA GLU A 283 5.10 9.81 -12.01
C GLU A 283 3.83 10.59 -11.61
N PHE A 284 3.96 11.73 -10.93
CA PHE A 284 2.85 12.46 -10.29
C PHE A 284 2.19 13.56 -11.15
N SER A 285 2.19 13.43 -12.48
CA SER A 285 1.62 14.45 -13.37
C SER A 285 0.50 13.90 -14.26
N PRO A 286 -0.60 14.66 -14.48
CA PRO A 286 -1.62 14.32 -15.47
C PRO A 286 -1.13 14.51 -16.92
N HIS A 287 0.10 15.01 -17.12
CA HIS A 287 0.66 15.19 -18.46
C HIS A 287 0.97 13.83 -19.08
N ARG A 288 0.37 13.56 -20.23
CA ARG A 288 0.70 12.40 -21.08
C ARG A 288 2.03 12.67 -21.77
N LYS A 289 3.04 11.82 -21.57
CA LYS A 289 3.95 11.50 -22.67
C LYS A 289 3.44 10.27 -23.40
N SER A 290 3.64 10.29 -24.71
CA SER A 290 3.27 9.29 -25.71
C SER A 290 4.04 7.97 -25.57
N ILE A 291 4.25 7.45 -24.35
CA ILE A 291 4.74 6.08 -24.18
C ILE A 291 3.51 5.16 -24.17
N GLN A 292 2.57 5.35 -25.09
CA GLN A 292 1.43 4.43 -25.23
C GLN A 292 1.87 3.10 -25.86
N ASP A 293 2.96 3.09 -26.62
CA ASP A 293 3.39 1.90 -27.35
C ASP A 293 4.13 0.87 -26.47
N HIS A 294 4.49 1.23 -25.24
CA HIS A 294 5.25 0.39 -24.31
C HIS A 294 4.67 0.36 -22.88
N CYS A 295 3.40 0.74 -22.74
CA CYS A 295 2.59 0.72 -21.51
C CYS A 295 1.25 0.02 -21.78
#